data_AF-A0A8J1UW27-F1
#
_entry.id   AF-A0A8J1UW27-F1
#
_cell.length_a   1.000
_cell.length_b   1.000
_cell.length_c   1.000
_cell.angle_alpha   90.00
_cell.angle_beta   90.00
_cell.angle_gamma   90.00
#
_symmetry.space_group_name_H-M   'P 1'
#
loop_
_entity.id
_entity.type
_entity.pdbx_description
1 polymer ?
#
loop_
_entity_poly.entity_id
_entity_poly.type
_entity_poly.pdbx_seq_one_letter_code
_entity_poly.pdbx_strand_id
1 'polypeptide(L)'
;MSAYLIANGCCVLIMVPLLSRGVPGVISALAFIGSVLINNLWPLTYSFTAELNPTEARNIAVGSGSSFGRMCGLVAPYMPLLSVYWYGLPYLVLGSVPVIVGLLCFLLPETKGRRLPDTLKDAELFGTEQYDNMYQATTNDEFKVLTTNNTSLEE
;
A
#
# COMPACT_ATOMS: atom_id res chain seq x y z
N MET A 1 -2.01 3.59 6.27
CA MET A 1 -2.08 3.73 4.80
C MET A 1 -3.52 3.72 4.28
N SER A 2 -4.32 2.69 4.57
CA SER A 2 -5.74 2.59 4.19
C SER A 2 -6.58 3.82 4.55
N ALA A 3 -6.43 4.37 5.76
CA ALA A 3 -7.16 5.57 6.20
C ALA A 3 -6.92 6.80 5.29
N TYR A 4 -5.67 7.01 4.84
CA TYR A 4 -5.35 8.13 3.95
C TYR A 4 -5.95 7.94 2.55
N LEU A 5 -6.00 6.71 2.03
CA LEU A 5 -6.62 6.40 0.74
C LEU A 5 -8.13 6.63 0.77
N ILE A 6 -8.81 6.17 1.82
CA ILE A 6 -10.24 6.39 2.00
C ILE A 6 -10.55 7.88 2.17
N ALA A 7 -9.78 8.59 2.99
CA ALA A 7 -9.96 10.03 3.21
C ALA A 7 -9.77 10.84 1.93
N ASN A 8 -8.74 10.53 1.12
CA ASN A 8 -8.51 11.17 -0.16
C ASN A 8 -9.67 10.91 -1.14
N GLY A 9 -10.10 9.65 -1.28
CA GLY A 9 -11.21 9.28 -2.15
C GLY A 9 -12.53 9.95 -1.75
N CYS A 10 -12.87 9.98 -0.46
CA CYS A 10 -14.03 10.70 0.04
C CYS A 10 -13.95 12.21 -0.25
N CYS A 11 -12.78 12.83 -0.10
CA CYS A 11 -12.58 14.25 -0.42
C CYS A 11 -12.86 14.56 -1.90
N VAL A 12 -12.38 13.71 -2.81
CA VAL A 12 -12.60 13.83 -4.26
C VAL A 12 -14.06 13.56 -4.64
N LEU A 13 -14.76 12.66 -3.95
CA LEU A 13 -16.19 12.42 -4.17
C LEU A 13 -17.08 13.57 -3.69
N ILE A 14 -16.77 14.16 -2.53
CA ILE A 14 -17.48 15.35 -1.99
C ILE A 14 -17.32 16.56 -2.92
N MET A 15 -16.20 16.62 -3.65
CA MET A 15 -15.92 17.63 -4.66
C MET A 15 -16.92 17.65 -5.83
N VAL A 16 -17.48 16.49 -6.23
CA VAL A 16 -18.39 16.36 -7.38
C VAL A 16 -19.64 17.25 -7.28
N PRO A 17 -20.44 17.22 -6.19
CA PRO A 17 -21.60 18.10 -6.06
C PRO A 17 -21.22 19.58 -5.87
N LEU A 18 -20.05 19.87 -5.28
CA LEU A 18 -19.55 21.24 -5.09
C LEU A 18 -19.19 21.91 -6.42
N LEU A 19 -18.75 21.11 -7.40
CA LEU A 19 -18.47 21.56 -8.75
C LEU A 19 -19.73 22.13 -9.45
N SER A 20 -20.92 21.59 -9.15
CA SER A 20 -22.19 22.11 -9.67
C SER A 20 -22.64 23.43 -9.02
N ARG A 21 -22.13 23.73 -7.81
CA ARG A 21 -22.49 24.94 -7.03
C ARG A 21 -21.64 26.17 -7.38
N GLY A 22 -20.59 26.00 -8.19
CA GLY A 22 -19.80 27.12 -8.70
C GLY A 22 -19.07 27.94 -7.64
N VAL A 23 -18.56 27.31 -6.57
CA VAL A 23 -17.83 27.98 -5.47
C VAL A 23 -16.32 27.68 -5.52
N PRO A 24 -15.53 28.44 -6.32
CA PRO A 24 -14.13 28.10 -6.62
C PRO A 24 -13.22 28.07 -5.39
N GLY A 25 -13.48 28.89 -4.36
CA GLY A 25 -12.66 28.91 -3.15
C GLY A 25 -12.68 27.59 -2.37
N VAL A 26 -13.86 26.97 -2.27
CA VAL A 26 -14.03 25.68 -1.56
C VAL A 26 -13.41 24.54 -2.37
N ILE A 27 -13.56 24.58 -3.69
CA ILE A 27 -12.95 23.63 -4.63
C ILE A 27 -11.43 23.69 -4.50
N SER A 28 -10.80 24.86 -4.60
CA SER A 28 -9.35 24.97 -4.47
C SER A 28 -8.83 24.49 -3.11
N ALA A 29 -9.55 24.78 -2.02
CA ALA A 29 -9.19 24.29 -0.68
C ALA A 29 -9.26 22.75 -0.59
N LEU A 30 -10.34 22.14 -1.06
CA LEU A 30 -10.48 20.67 -1.07
C LEU A 30 -9.43 20.01 -1.98
N ALA A 31 -9.13 20.59 -3.14
CA ALA A 31 -8.08 20.10 -4.03
C ALA A 31 -6.71 20.12 -3.35
N PHE A 32 -6.42 21.18 -2.59
CA PHE A 32 -5.19 21.30 -1.83
C PHE A 32 -5.10 20.23 -0.73
N ILE A 33 -6.18 20.04 0.04
CA ILE A 33 -6.26 18.99 1.07
C ILE A 33 -6.05 17.60 0.44
N GLY A 34 -6.74 17.31 -0.67
CA GLY A 34 -6.55 16.06 -1.42
C GLY A 34 -5.10 15.86 -1.85
N SER A 35 -4.44 16.92 -2.32
CA SER A 35 -3.04 16.90 -2.76
C SER A 35 -2.07 16.66 -1.60
N VAL A 36 -2.33 17.24 -0.43
CA VAL A 36 -1.51 16.98 0.78
C VAL A 36 -1.67 15.54 1.26
N LEU A 37 -2.89 14.99 1.24
CA LEU A 37 -3.13 13.60 1.62
C LEU A 37 -2.36 12.63 0.74
N ILE A 38 -2.41 12.79 -0.59
CA ILE A 38 -1.68 11.90 -1.52
C ILE A 38 -0.17 12.07 -1.40
N ASN A 39 0.34 13.29 -1.18
CA ASN A 39 1.78 13.52 -0.97
C ASN A 39 2.30 12.81 0.28
N ASN A 40 1.51 12.74 1.36
CA ASN A 40 1.90 12.01 2.57
C ASN A 40 1.83 10.47 2.38
N LEU A 41 0.98 9.98 1.48
CA LEU A 41 0.86 8.56 1.15
C LEU A 41 2.08 7.99 0.43
N TRP A 42 2.73 8.80 -0.43
CA TRP A 42 3.93 8.39 -1.17
C TRP A 42 5.03 7.84 -0.24
N PRO A 43 5.59 8.60 0.71
CA PRO A 43 6.66 8.12 1.58
C PRO A 43 6.23 6.96 2.48
N LEU A 44 4.97 6.94 2.94
CA LEU A 44 4.42 5.81 3.69
C LEU A 44 4.50 4.52 2.88
N THR A 45 4.08 4.54 1.62
CA THR A 45 4.13 3.38 0.73
C THR A 45 5.56 2.87 0.54
N TYR A 46 6.53 3.78 0.40
CA TYR A 46 7.94 3.41 0.30
C TYR A 46 8.49 2.79 1.58
N SER A 47 8.11 3.31 2.75
CA SER A 47 8.49 2.72 4.05
C SER A 47 7.89 1.33 4.21
N PHE A 48 6.60 1.17 3.94
CA PHE A 48 5.91 -0.12 3.99
C PHE A 48 6.55 -1.13 3.03
N THR A 49 6.89 -0.71 1.80
CA THR A 49 7.55 -1.59 0.83
C THR A 49 8.96 -1.97 1.28
N ALA A 50 9.65 -1.10 2.01
CA ALA A 50 10.99 -1.37 2.55
C ALA A 50 10.96 -2.37 3.71
N GLU A 51 9.88 -2.36 4.51
CA GLU A 51 9.69 -3.25 5.65
C GLU A 51 9.15 -4.62 5.22
N LEU A 52 8.32 -4.66 4.17
CA LEU A 52 7.73 -5.91 3.69
C LEU A 52 8.67 -6.73 2.81
N ASN A 53 9.56 -6.09 2.06
CA ASN A 53 10.34 -6.80 1.06
C ASN A 53 11.80 -6.95 1.51
N PRO A 54 12.38 -8.17 1.46
CA PRO A 54 13.81 -8.36 1.63
C PRO A 54 14.57 -7.59 0.54
N THR A 55 15.80 -7.19 0.83
CA THR A 55 16.61 -6.25 0.04
C THR A 55 16.69 -6.61 -1.44
N GLU A 56 16.63 -7.90 -1.79
CA GLU A 56 16.66 -8.41 -3.16
C GLU A 56 15.35 -8.17 -3.94
N ALA A 57 14.19 -8.28 -3.30
CA ALA A 57 12.88 -8.11 -3.93
C ALA A 57 12.40 -6.65 -3.95
N ARG A 58 13.07 -5.76 -3.21
CA ARG A 58 12.70 -4.34 -3.09
C ARG A 58 12.71 -3.61 -4.44
N ASN A 59 13.74 -3.84 -5.25
CA ASN A 59 13.88 -3.19 -6.56
C ASN A 59 12.78 -3.62 -7.54
N ILE A 60 12.37 -4.89 -7.49
CA ILE A 60 11.31 -5.44 -8.34
C ILE A 60 9.96 -4.81 -7.96
N ALA A 61 9.65 -4.73 -6.65
CA ALA A 61 8.38 -4.15 -6.19
C ALA A 61 8.26 -2.64 -6.49
N VAL A 62 9.34 -1.88 -6.31
CA VAL A 62 9.36 -0.45 -6.68
C VAL A 62 9.26 -0.29 -8.21
N GLY A 63 9.89 -1.17 -8.98
CA GLY A 63 9.82 -1.21 -10.44
C GLY A 63 8.43 -1.54 -10.98
N SER A 64 7.73 -2.51 -10.36
CA SER A 64 6.34 -2.85 -10.72
C SER A 64 5.38 -1.71 -10.37
N GLY A 65 5.56 -1.07 -9.21
CA GLY A 65 4.78 0.12 -8.83
C GLY A 65 4.96 1.26 -9.83
N SER A 66 6.19 1.51 -10.27
CA SER A 66 6.49 2.52 -11.29
C SER A 66 5.86 2.21 -12.65
N SER A 67 5.81 0.93 -13.03
CA SER A 67 5.15 0.49 -14.27
C SER A 67 3.65 0.76 -14.22
N PHE A 68 3.02 0.52 -13.07
CA PHE A 68 1.62 0.86 -12.85
C PHE A 68 1.37 2.37 -12.89
N GLY A 69 2.27 3.18 -12.30
CA GLY A 69 2.23 4.63 -12.40
C GLY A 69 2.26 5.15 -13.84
N ARG A 70 3.04 4.51 -14.72
CA ARG A 70 3.07 4.83 -16.15
C ARG A 70 1.75 4.49 -16.84
N MET A 71 1.12 3.36 -16.50
CA MET A 71 -0.20 3.01 -17.02
C MET A 71 -1.25 4.04 -16.60
N CYS A 72 -1.22 4.51 -15.35
CA CYS A 72 -2.07 5.61 -14.90
C CYS A 72 -1.81 6.91 -15.68
N GLY A 73 -0.54 7.22 -15.99
CA GLY A 73 -0.17 8.34 -16.84
C GLY A 73 -0.68 8.25 -18.27
N LEU A 74 -0.72 7.03 -18.85
CA LEU A 74 -1.34 6.79 -20.16
C LEU A 74 -2.85 6.99 -20.15
N VAL A 75 -3.51 6.68 -19.02
CA VAL A 75 -4.96 6.86 -18.86
C VAL A 75 -5.34 8.32 -18.59
N ALA A 76 -4.44 9.14 -18.03
CA ALA A 76 -4.68 10.54 -17.69
C ALA A 76 -5.27 11.41 -18.84
N PRO A 77 -4.76 11.39 -20.09
CA PRO A 77 -5.33 12.20 -21.18
C PRO A 77 -6.75 11.79 -21.59
N TYR A 78 -7.23 10.60 -21.21
CA TYR A 78 -8.59 10.15 -21.51
C TYR A 78 -9.62 10.68 -20.51
N MET A 79 -9.20 11.14 -19.33
CA MET A 79 -10.12 11.63 -18.29
C MET A 79 -10.90 12.89 -18.69
N PRO A 80 -10.31 13.90 -19.35
CA PRO A 80 -11.07 15.04 -19.88
C PRO A 80 -12.10 14.63 -20.93
N LEU A 81 -11.84 13.58 -21.72
CA LEU A 81 -12.78 13.11 -22.74
C LEU A 81 -14.08 12.57 -22.11
N LEU A 82 -13.98 11.95 -20.93
CA LEU A 82 -15.13 11.50 -20.14
C LEU A 82 -16.00 12.66 -19.62
N SER A 83 -15.41 13.84 -19.42
CA SER A 83 -16.14 15.02 -18.95
C SER A 83 -17.16 15.57 -19.97
N VAL A 84 -16.97 15.24 -21.26
CA VAL A 84 -17.88 15.62 -22.37
C VAL A 84 -19.24 14.93 -22.23
N TYR A 85 -19.28 13.71 -21.69
CA TYR A 85 -20.54 13.01 -21.45
C TYR A 85 -21.19 13.46 -20.14
N TRP A 86 -20.41 13.52 -19.06
CA TRP A 86 -20.87 14.06 -17.78
C TRP A 86 -19.72 14.68 -16.99
N TYR A 87 -19.89 15.95 -16.63
CA TYR A 87 -18.85 16.77 -16.02
C TYR A 87 -18.30 16.19 -14.69
N GLY A 88 -19.11 15.43 -13.95
CA GLY A 88 -18.72 14.79 -12.69
C GLY A 88 -18.09 13.39 -12.83
N LEU A 89 -18.13 12.79 -14.02
CA LEU A 89 -17.71 11.40 -14.26
C LEU A 89 -16.22 11.14 -14.00
N PRO A 90 -15.26 11.95 -14.50
CA PRO A 90 -13.84 11.70 -14.23
C PRO A 90 -13.50 11.80 -12.74
N TYR A 91 -14.15 12.73 -12.02
CA TYR A 91 -13.97 12.89 -10.57
C TYR A 91 -14.54 11.70 -9.78
N LEU A 92 -15.67 11.14 -10.22
CA LEU A 92 -16.23 9.92 -9.63
C LEU A 92 -15.32 8.71 -9.79
N VAL A 93 -14.74 8.54 -10.99
CA VAL A 93 -13.79 7.46 -11.25
C VAL A 93 -12.52 7.66 -10.40
N LEU A 94 -11.95 8.86 -10.38
CA LEU A 94 -10.77 9.19 -9.58
C LEU A 94 -11.00 9.06 -8.07
N GLY A 95 -12.19 9.39 -7.57
CA GLY A 95 -12.52 9.31 -6.15
C GLY A 95 -12.89 7.90 -5.69
N SER A 96 -13.52 7.09 -6.54
CA SER A 96 -13.97 5.73 -6.17
C SER A 96 -12.83 4.71 -6.11
N VAL A 97 -11.86 4.78 -7.02
CA VAL A 97 -10.69 3.87 -7.05
C VAL A 97 -9.93 3.84 -5.71
N PRO A 98 -9.48 4.96 -5.12
CA PRO A 98 -8.76 4.94 -3.84
C PRO A 98 -9.64 4.51 -2.66
N VAL A 99 -10.98 4.71 -2.72
CA VAL A 99 -11.89 4.16 -1.71
C VAL A 99 -11.92 2.63 -1.79
N ILE A 100 -12.05 2.07 -2.99
CA ILE A 100 -12.05 0.62 -3.21
C ILE A 100 -10.72 0.02 -2.75
N VAL A 101 -9.59 0.62 -3.15
CA VAL A 101 -8.25 0.16 -2.74
C VAL A 101 -8.08 0.29 -1.23
N GLY A 102 -8.51 1.40 -0.63
CA GLY A 102 -8.45 1.62 0.82
C GLY A 102 -9.29 0.61 1.59
N LEU A 103 -10.47 0.26 1.08
CA LEU A 103 -11.34 -0.78 1.63
C LEU A 103 -10.72 -2.17 1.44
N LEU A 104 -10.10 -2.44 0.29
CA LEU A 104 -9.38 -3.68 0.03
C LEU A 104 -8.17 -3.84 0.95
N CYS A 105 -7.45 -2.74 1.26
CA CYS A 105 -6.41 -2.71 2.29
C CYS A 105 -6.96 -2.87 3.71
N PHE A 106 -8.24 -2.58 3.94
CA PHE A 106 -8.90 -2.86 5.21
C PHE A 106 -9.36 -4.33 5.29
N LEU A 107 -9.75 -4.89 4.15
CA LEU A 107 -10.14 -6.29 3.96
C LEU A 107 -8.93 -7.24 3.83
N LEU A 108 -7.73 -6.71 3.61
CA LEU A 108 -6.48 -7.31 4.04
C LEU A 108 -6.20 -6.81 5.46
N PRO A 109 -6.90 -7.30 6.51
CA PRO A 109 -6.46 -7.04 7.86
C PRO A 109 -5.10 -7.69 7.95
N GLU A 110 -4.10 -6.83 8.04
CA GLU A 110 -2.91 -7.09 8.81
C GLU A 110 -2.38 -8.52 8.71
N THR A 111 -1.42 -8.72 7.81
CA THR A 111 -0.28 -9.61 8.04
C THR A 111 0.53 -9.21 9.31
N LYS A 112 -0.11 -8.63 10.33
CA LYS A 112 0.51 -8.22 11.58
C LYS A 112 0.49 -9.44 12.51
N GLY A 113 1.64 -10.10 12.58
CA GLY A 113 1.86 -11.22 13.50
C GLY A 113 2.53 -12.45 12.91
N ARG A 114 2.79 -12.49 11.59
CA ARG A 114 3.66 -13.52 11.00
C ARG A 114 4.97 -12.88 10.57
N ARG A 115 6.11 -13.46 10.97
CA ARG A 115 7.43 -13.05 10.46
C ARG A 115 7.37 -13.16 8.94
N LEU A 116 7.72 -12.07 8.25
CA LEU A 116 7.85 -12.13 6.82
C LEU A 116 9.10 -12.95 6.47
N PRO A 117 9.04 -13.76 5.41
CA PRO A 117 10.20 -14.40 4.79
C PRO A 117 11.38 -13.44 4.66
N ASP A 118 12.45 -13.66 5.43
CA ASP A 118 13.67 -12.84 5.35
C ASP A 118 14.45 -13.13 4.04
N THR A 119 14.12 -14.21 3.32
CA THR A 119 14.75 -14.59 2.05
C THR A 119 13.75 -14.96 0.97
N LEU A 120 14.13 -14.76 -0.30
CA LEU A 120 13.31 -15.06 -1.49
C LEU A 120 12.89 -16.55 -1.54
N LYS A 121 13.73 -17.43 -0.99
CA LYS A 121 13.49 -18.88 -0.90
C LYS A 121 12.39 -19.22 0.11
N ASP A 122 12.29 -18.48 1.22
CA ASP A 122 11.17 -18.59 2.17
C ASP A 122 9.86 -18.01 1.62
N ALA A 123 9.95 -16.99 0.75
CA ALA A 123 8.78 -16.40 0.11
C ALA A 123 8.13 -17.35 -0.91
N GLU A 124 8.94 -18.16 -1.59
CA GLU A 124 8.47 -19.16 -2.56
C GLU A 124 7.82 -20.38 -1.88
N LEU A 125 8.25 -20.69 -0.65
CA LEU A 125 7.70 -21.77 0.17
C LEU A 125 6.51 -21.32 1.05
N PHE A 126 6.25 -20.02 1.13
CA PHE A 126 5.24 -19.43 2.01
C PHE A 126 3.84 -20.02 1.74
N GLY A 127 3.31 -20.79 2.70
CA GLY A 127 2.02 -21.51 2.57
C GLY A 127 2.12 -23.00 2.24
N THR A 128 3.32 -23.57 2.15
CA THR A 128 3.54 -25.03 2.04
C THR A 128 4.03 -25.65 3.35
N GLU A 129 3.81 -26.96 3.52
CA GLU A 129 4.25 -27.74 4.69
C GLU A 129 5.78 -27.68 4.91
N GLN A 130 6.54 -27.44 3.85
CA GLN A 130 7.99 -27.28 3.88
C GLN A 130 8.44 -25.98 4.58
N TYR A 131 7.65 -24.91 4.50
CA TYR A 131 7.91 -23.66 5.22
C TYR A 131 7.75 -23.83 6.74
N ASP A 132 6.69 -24.52 7.18
CA ASP A 132 6.47 -24.80 8.60
C ASP A 132 7.62 -25.64 9.20
N ASN A 133 8.13 -26.62 8.44
CA ASN A 133 9.26 -27.45 8.86
C ASN A 133 10.59 -26.69 8.90
N MET A 134 10.86 -25.82 7.93
CA MET A 134 12.07 -24.98 7.92
C MET A 134 12.03 -23.96 9.06
N TYR A 135 10.88 -23.35 9.32
CA TYR A 135 10.65 -22.45 10.45
C TYR A 135 10.90 -23.13 11.81
N GLN A 136 10.37 -24.33 12.00
CA GLN A 136 10.60 -25.15 13.21
C GLN A 136 12.08 -25.50 13.39
N ALA A 137 12.82 -25.78 12.31
CA ALA A 137 14.24 -26.10 12.37
C ALA A 137 15.08 -24.88 12.78
N THR A 138 14.87 -23.72 12.16
CA THR A 138 15.60 -22.48 12.51
C THR A 138 15.32 -22.02 13.94
N THR A 139 14.08 -22.14 14.40
CA THR A 139 13.69 -21.77 15.78
C THR A 139 14.34 -22.70 16.81
N ASN A 140 14.41 -24.00 16.53
CA ASN A 140 15.07 -24.95 17.42
C ASN A 140 16.59 -24.72 17.50
N ASP A 141 17.23 -24.37 16.38
CA ASP A 141 18.67 -24.04 16.39
C ASP A 141 18.95 -22.74 17.15
N GLU A 142 18.14 -21.69 16.97
CA GLU A 142 18.27 -20.43 17.73
C GLU A 142 18.06 -20.67 19.25
N PHE A 143 17.06 -21.48 19.63
CA PHE A 143 16.82 -21.87 21.01
C PHE A 143 17.99 -22.69 21.61
N LYS A 144 18.62 -23.56 20.81
CA LYS A 144 19.75 -24.39 21.23
C LYS A 144 21.02 -23.56 21.47
N VAL A 145 21.26 -22.54 20.65
CA VAL A 145 22.40 -21.62 20.83
C VAL A 145 22.22 -20.77 22.10
N LEU A 146 21.00 -20.31 22.39
CA LEU A 146 20.70 -19.54 23.60
C LEU A 146 20.85 -20.39 24.88
N THR A 147 20.43 -21.66 24.87
CA THR A 147 20.62 -22.56 26.01
C THR A 147 22.08 -22.95 26.23
N THR A 148 22.88 -23.08 25.16
CA THR A 148 24.32 -23.37 25.25
C THR A 148 25.13 -22.18 25.79
N ASN A 149 24.80 -20.95 25.36
CA ASN A 149 25.48 -19.75 25.85
C ASN A 149 25.11 -19.38 27.29
N ASN A 150 23.89 -19.70 27.73
CA ASN A 150 23.46 -19.45 29.11
C ASN A 150 24.07 -20.45 30.12
N THR A 151 24.40 -21.68 29.68
CA THR A 151 25.07 -22.68 30.53
C THR A 151 26.58 -22.39 30.68
N SER A 152 27.22 -21.72 29.73
CA SER A 152 28.61 -21.27 29.84
C SER A 152 28.84 -20.02 30.71
N LEU A 153 27.78 -19.41 31.24
CA LEU A 153 27.86 -18.26 32.15
C LEU A 153 27.61 -18.63 33.62
N GLU A 154 27.32 -19.91 33.92
CA GLU A 154 27.13 -20.43 35.27
C GLU A 154 28.33 -21.24 35.82
N GLU A 155 29.42 -21.39 35.02
CA GLU A 155 30.76 -21.87 35.46
C GLU A 155 31.73 -20.70 35.67
#